data_AF-A0A928CAF3-F1
#
_entry.id   AF-A0A928CAF3-F1
#
_cell.length_a   1.000
_cell.length_b   1.000
_cell.length_c   1.000
_cell.angle_alpha   90.00
_cell.angle_beta   90.00
_cell.angle_gamma   90.00
#
_symmetry.space_group_name_H-M   'P 1'
#
loop_
_entity.id
_entity.type
_entity.pdbx_description
1 polymer ?
#
loop_
_entity_poly.entity_id
_entity_poly.type
_entity_poly.pdbx_seq_one_letter_code
_entity_poly.pdbx_strand_id
1 'polypeptide(L)'
;MESNELNPEKSLQIISEAVRRSRREFEKNAGTPLIIWGMSILLLSLVVWFVWKLTDNPAWNFLWFSTIIIWIVFSIIDKKKEKKVKTKNFLGEIIGYVWISYGIFAIGLSAVSCFIFSENFNLNIYLSSVFLVPIIGILLGFSAMITGLLVKNLWIVIAGIINGLGSPIAFGFLDGADTTLLISIASLITLLIPGIILNLQSRKE
;
A
#
# COMPACT_ATOMS: atom_id res chain seq x y z
N MET A 1 26.57 33.26 -36.64
CA MET A 1 26.01 32.57 -35.46
C MET A 1 24.51 32.60 -35.65
N GLU A 2 23.90 31.54 -36.19
CA GLU A 2 22.45 31.43 -36.32
C GLU A 2 21.86 31.22 -34.92
N SER A 3 21.01 32.16 -34.50
CA SER A 3 20.15 31.99 -33.35
C SER A 3 19.22 30.82 -33.62
N ASN A 4 19.43 29.73 -32.90
CA ASN A 4 18.55 28.56 -32.84
C ASN A 4 17.20 28.97 -32.22
N GLU A 5 16.38 29.72 -32.95
CA GLU A 5 14.99 29.94 -32.59
C GLU A 5 14.26 28.63 -32.85
N LEU A 6 14.02 27.88 -31.77
CA LEU A 6 13.15 26.72 -31.82
C LEU A 6 11.76 27.18 -32.28
N ASN A 7 11.40 26.88 -33.53
CA ASN A 7 10.04 27.07 -34.06
C ASN A 7 9.03 26.57 -33.00
N PRO A 8 8.02 27.36 -32.60
CA PRO A 8 7.01 26.99 -31.60
C PRO A 8 6.47 25.56 -31.74
N GLU A 9 6.33 25.06 -32.98
CA GLU A 9 5.90 23.70 -33.28
C GLU A 9 6.91 22.63 -32.83
N LYS A 10 8.21 22.88 -33.02
CA LYS A 10 9.30 21.99 -32.54
C LYS A 10 9.42 22.03 -31.02
N SER A 11 9.30 23.20 -30.39
CA SER A 11 9.27 23.32 -28.92
C SER A 11 8.09 22.55 -28.33
N LEU A 12 6.90 22.69 -28.93
CA LEU A 12 5.70 21.97 -28.51
C LEU A 12 5.85 20.46 -28.72
N GLN A 13 6.44 20.03 -29.83
CA GLN A 13 6.75 18.61 -30.07
C GLN A 13 7.72 18.06 -29.03
N ILE A 14 8.83 18.76 -28.74
CA ILE A 14 9.80 18.36 -27.72
C ILE A 14 9.12 18.29 -26.34
N ILE A 15 8.29 19.26 -25.97
CA ILE A 15 7.54 19.24 -24.70
C ILE A 15 6.56 18.06 -24.69
N SER A 16 5.83 17.82 -25.79
CA SER A 16 4.88 16.71 -25.88
C SER A 16 5.56 15.35 -25.81
N GLU A 17 6.73 15.19 -26.45
CA GLU A 17 7.54 13.99 -26.39
C GLU A 17 8.16 13.80 -25.01
N ALA A 18 8.64 14.87 -24.37
CA ALA A 18 9.12 14.83 -22.99
C ALA A 18 8.01 14.38 -22.05
N VAL A 19 6.81 14.97 -22.13
CA VAL A 19 5.63 14.58 -21.34
C VAL A 19 5.23 13.13 -21.61
N ARG A 20 5.21 12.71 -22.87
CA ARG A 20 4.81 11.35 -23.28
C ARG A 20 5.86 10.31 -22.86
N ARG A 21 7.15 10.65 -22.93
CA ARG A 21 8.26 9.79 -22.49
C ARG A 21 8.29 9.66 -20.98
N SER A 22 8.11 10.75 -20.24
CA SER A 22 7.88 10.71 -18.79
C SER A 22 6.68 9.83 -18.48
N ARG A 23 5.57 9.94 -19.23
CA ARG A 23 4.38 9.07 -19.07
C ARG A 23 4.64 7.59 -19.30
N ARG A 24 5.40 7.21 -20.32
CA ARG A 24 5.75 5.81 -20.56
C ARG A 24 6.70 5.25 -19.51
N GLU A 25 7.67 6.03 -19.06
CA GLU A 25 8.50 5.63 -17.92
C GLU A 25 7.69 5.55 -16.61
N PHE A 26 6.66 6.40 -16.45
CA PHE A 26 5.73 6.39 -15.31
C PHE A 26 4.91 5.09 -15.24
N GLU A 27 4.35 4.61 -16.36
CA GLU A 27 3.54 3.38 -16.40
C GLU A 27 4.41 2.11 -16.28
N LYS A 28 5.67 2.13 -16.75
CA LYS A 28 6.55 0.95 -16.75
C LYS A 28 6.97 0.43 -15.38
N ASN A 29 7.07 1.31 -14.37
CA ASN A 29 7.68 0.98 -13.08
C ASN A 29 6.77 1.13 -11.86
N ALA A 30 5.55 1.66 -12.01
CA ALA A 30 4.61 1.84 -10.90
C ALA A 30 3.94 0.53 -10.46
N GLY A 31 3.78 -0.47 -11.33
CA GLY A 31 3.08 -1.72 -10.99
C GLY A 31 3.82 -2.61 -9.98
N THR A 32 5.16 -2.63 -10.03
CA THR A 32 5.98 -3.47 -9.14
C THR A 32 5.79 -3.17 -7.64
N PRO A 33 5.88 -1.93 -7.15
CA PRO A 33 5.64 -1.63 -5.74
C PRO A 33 4.20 -1.97 -5.32
N LEU A 34 3.19 -1.75 -6.18
CA LEU A 34 1.80 -2.10 -5.89
C LEU A 34 1.62 -3.61 -5.68
N ILE A 35 2.24 -4.44 -6.52
CA ILE A 35 2.19 -5.91 -6.38
C ILE A 35 2.82 -6.35 -5.06
N ILE A 36 3.99 -5.80 -4.73
CA ILE A 36 4.73 -6.19 -3.53
C ILE A 36 3.93 -5.85 -2.27
N TRP A 37 3.42 -4.62 -2.18
CA TRP A 37 2.60 -4.20 -1.04
C TRP A 37 1.26 -4.92 -1.00
N GLY A 38 0.59 -5.10 -2.14
CA GLY A 38 -0.64 -5.88 -2.24
C GLY A 38 -0.49 -7.32 -1.77
N MET A 39 0.54 -8.03 -2.25
CA MET A 39 0.83 -9.41 -1.81
C MET A 39 1.15 -9.48 -0.31
N SER A 40 1.91 -8.51 0.19
CA SER A 40 2.33 -8.48 1.59
C SER A 40 1.15 -8.34 2.53
N ILE A 41 0.24 -7.41 2.23
CA ILE A 41 -0.95 -7.16 3.04
C ILE A 41 -1.93 -8.33 2.91
N LEU A 42 -2.10 -8.88 1.70
CA LEU A 42 -2.93 -10.05 1.43
C LEU A 42 -2.48 -11.24 2.29
N LEU A 43 -1.21 -11.63 2.20
CA LEU A 43 -0.69 -12.79 2.93
C LEU A 43 -0.76 -12.55 4.44
N LEU A 44 -0.38 -11.36 4.90
CA LEU A 44 -0.33 -11.07 6.32
C LEU A 44 -1.73 -11.05 6.97
N SER A 45 -2.69 -10.38 6.32
CA SER A 45 -4.08 -10.34 6.81
C SER A 45 -4.73 -11.73 6.81
N LEU A 46 -4.44 -12.59 5.82
CA LEU A 46 -4.91 -13.98 5.82
C LEU A 46 -4.32 -14.79 6.98
N VAL A 47 -3.03 -14.64 7.27
CA VAL A 47 -2.39 -15.33 8.40
C VAL A 47 -2.97 -14.83 9.74
N VAL A 48 -3.11 -13.51 9.91
CA VAL A 48 -3.72 -12.92 11.13
C VAL A 48 -5.14 -13.44 11.31
N TRP A 49 -5.96 -13.40 10.25
CA TRP A 49 -7.33 -13.90 10.30
C TRP A 49 -7.38 -15.38 10.68
N PHE A 50 -6.59 -16.22 10.00
CA PHE A 50 -6.60 -17.66 10.22
C PHE A 50 -6.21 -18.03 11.65
N VAL A 51 -5.11 -17.46 12.15
CA VAL A 51 -4.62 -17.76 13.51
C VAL A 51 -5.56 -17.18 14.57
N TRP A 52 -6.11 -15.98 14.36
CA TRP A 52 -7.09 -15.40 15.27
C TRP A 52 -8.36 -16.26 15.34
N LYS A 53 -8.94 -16.71 14.21
CA LYS A 53 -10.14 -17.59 14.25
C LYS A 53 -9.87 -18.92 14.95
N LEU A 54 -8.64 -19.46 14.84
CA LEU A 54 -8.29 -20.72 15.50
C LEU A 54 -8.11 -20.60 17.01
N THR A 55 -7.50 -19.51 17.48
CA THR A 55 -7.16 -19.36 18.92
C THR A 55 -8.13 -18.46 19.67
N ASP A 56 -9.07 -17.82 18.97
CA ASP A 56 -9.97 -16.77 19.46
C ASP A 56 -9.25 -15.69 20.28
N ASN A 57 -8.01 -15.38 19.86
CA ASN A 57 -7.13 -14.49 20.60
C ASN A 57 -6.74 -13.29 19.71
N PRO A 58 -7.19 -12.07 20.04
CA PRO A 58 -6.89 -10.90 19.23
C PRO A 58 -5.43 -10.44 19.38
N ALA A 59 -4.65 -11.01 20.31
CA ALA A 59 -3.22 -10.74 20.45
C ALA A 59 -2.46 -10.98 19.14
N TRP A 60 -2.89 -11.92 18.29
CA TRP A 60 -2.23 -12.24 17.00
C TRP A 60 -2.15 -11.08 16.00
N ASN A 61 -2.85 -9.97 16.27
CA ASN A 61 -2.58 -8.70 15.58
C ASN A 61 -1.12 -8.23 15.73
N PHE A 62 -0.32 -8.74 16.69
CA PHE A 62 1.12 -8.49 16.72
C PHE A 62 1.82 -8.91 15.42
N LEU A 63 1.28 -9.86 14.65
CA LEU A 63 1.88 -10.26 13.38
C LEU A 63 1.97 -9.10 12.38
N TRP A 64 1.20 -8.02 12.55
CA TRP A 64 1.35 -6.78 11.79
C TRP A 64 2.77 -6.18 11.88
N PHE A 65 3.55 -6.49 12.93
CA PHE A 65 4.98 -6.14 13.01
C PHE A 65 5.84 -6.77 11.91
N SER A 66 5.43 -7.90 11.33
CA SER A 66 6.16 -8.54 10.23
C SER A 66 6.25 -7.67 8.97
N THR A 67 5.39 -6.65 8.85
CA THR A 67 5.50 -5.63 7.79
C THR A 67 6.86 -4.93 7.76
N ILE A 68 7.57 -4.82 8.89
CA ILE A 68 8.94 -4.30 8.98
C ILE A 68 9.89 -5.16 8.14
N ILE A 69 9.80 -6.48 8.30
CA ILE A 69 10.70 -7.42 7.65
C ILE A 69 10.48 -7.34 6.13
N ILE A 70 9.22 -7.30 5.71
CA ILE A 70 8.82 -7.12 4.31
C ILE A 70 9.41 -5.81 3.76
N TRP A 71 9.30 -4.72 4.51
CA TRP A 71 9.85 -3.43 4.11
C TRP A 71 11.38 -3.44 3.94
N ILE A 72 12.10 -4.03 4.91
CA ILE A 72 13.56 -4.13 4.86
C ILE A 72 13.98 -4.94 3.64
N VAL A 73 13.33 -6.09 3.41
CA VAL A 73 13.60 -6.97 2.27
C VAL A 73 13.34 -6.22 0.96
N PHE A 74 12.21 -5.51 0.84
CA PHE A 74 11.90 -4.71 -0.33
C PHE A 74 12.96 -3.64 -0.58
N SER A 75 13.34 -2.88 0.45
CA SER A 75 14.35 -1.81 0.35
C SER A 75 15.72 -2.33 -0.11
N ILE A 76 16.12 -3.53 0.32
CA ILE A 76 17.36 -4.17 -0.12
C ILE A 76 17.28 -4.60 -1.59
N ILE A 77 16.15 -5.17 -2.01
CA ILE A 77 15.93 -5.59 -3.40
C ILE A 77 15.93 -4.38 -4.33
N ASP A 78 15.26 -3.30 -3.92
CA ASP A 78 15.14 -2.10 -4.75
C ASP A 78 16.48 -1.40 -4.93
N LYS A 79 17.26 -1.24 -3.85
CA LYS A 79 18.65 -0.75 -3.93
C LYS A 79 19.53 -1.58 -4.87
N LYS A 80 19.32 -2.90 -4.92
CA LYS A 80 20.05 -3.79 -5.85
C LYS A 80 19.60 -3.61 -7.31
N LYS A 81 18.33 -3.27 -7.55
CA LYS A 81 17.79 -2.99 -8.89
C LYS A 81 18.22 -1.60 -9.39
N GLU A 82 18.19 -0.57 -8.55
CA GLU A 82 18.66 0.78 -8.89
C GLU A 82 20.14 0.80 -9.29
N LYS A 83 20.99 -0.03 -8.64
CA LYS A 83 22.40 -0.17 -9.04
C LYS A 83 22.58 -0.76 -10.45
N LYS A 84 21.61 -1.53 -10.93
CA LYS A 84 21.65 -2.18 -12.26
C LYS A 84 20.99 -1.33 -13.35
N VAL A 85 19.97 -0.56 -13.01
CA VAL A 85 19.19 0.27 -13.93
C VAL A 85 19.30 1.70 -13.43
N LYS A 86 20.20 2.52 -14.00
CA LYS A 86 20.51 3.91 -13.58
C LYS A 86 19.36 4.90 -13.83
N THR A 87 18.12 4.55 -13.49
CA THR A 87 16.94 5.41 -13.59
C THR A 87 16.13 5.24 -12.31
N LYS A 88 16.07 6.29 -11.48
CA LYS A 88 15.19 6.33 -10.32
C LYS A 88 13.75 6.54 -10.78
N ASN A 89 12.85 5.65 -10.41
CA ASN A 89 11.43 5.85 -10.64
C ASN A 89 10.85 6.75 -9.54
N PHE A 90 10.77 8.05 -9.79
CA PHE A 90 10.23 9.05 -8.84
C PHE A 90 8.87 8.66 -8.26
N LEU A 91 7.94 8.16 -9.09
CA LEU A 91 6.61 7.73 -8.64
C LEU A 91 6.67 6.46 -7.78
N GLY A 92 7.50 5.49 -8.17
CA GLY A 92 7.71 4.27 -7.38
C GLY A 92 8.31 4.57 -6.01
N GLU A 93 9.20 5.55 -5.93
CA GLU A 93 9.81 6.02 -4.69
C GLU A 93 8.75 6.69 -3.77
N ILE A 94 7.91 7.58 -4.31
CA ILE A 94 6.81 8.19 -3.55
C ILE A 94 5.81 7.14 -3.07
N ILE A 95 5.40 6.22 -3.94
CA ILE A 95 4.52 5.10 -3.57
C ILE A 95 5.18 4.30 -2.44
N GLY A 96 6.48 4.00 -2.56
CA GLY A 96 7.27 3.40 -1.49
C GLY A 96 7.13 4.16 -0.17
N TYR A 97 7.34 5.48 -0.16
CA TYR A 97 7.20 6.31 1.05
C TYR A 97 5.79 6.29 1.66
N VAL A 98 4.73 6.28 0.83
CA VAL A 98 3.34 6.17 1.31
C VAL A 98 3.14 4.86 2.07
N TRP A 99 3.62 3.74 1.53
CA TRP A 99 3.46 2.43 2.15
C TRP A 99 4.38 2.21 3.34
N ILE A 100 5.56 2.83 3.35
CA ILE A 100 6.45 2.88 4.52
C ILE A 100 5.76 3.61 5.66
N SER A 101 5.16 4.78 5.37
CA SER A 101 4.42 5.54 6.36
C SER A 101 3.27 4.71 6.94
N TYR A 102 2.48 4.05 6.08
CA TYR A 102 1.46 3.08 6.51
C TYR A 102 2.03 2.02 7.45
N GLY A 103 3.14 1.38 7.06
CA GLY A 103 3.80 0.36 7.89
C GLY A 103 4.18 0.90 9.26
N ILE A 104 4.85 2.05 9.33
CA ILE A 104 5.28 2.69 10.59
C ILE A 104 4.08 2.97 11.50
N PHE A 105 2.98 3.50 10.96
CA PHE A 105 1.77 3.75 11.75
C PHE A 105 1.10 2.45 12.19
N ALA A 106 1.01 1.43 11.33
CA ALA A 106 0.44 0.13 11.68
C ALA A 106 1.24 -0.56 12.80
N ILE A 107 2.58 -0.48 12.74
CA ILE A 107 3.50 -0.95 13.78
C ILE A 107 3.31 -0.16 15.07
N GLY A 108 3.29 1.17 15.00
CA GLY A 108 3.12 2.03 16.16
C GLY A 108 1.82 1.75 16.90
N LEU A 109 0.72 1.62 16.15
CA LEU A 109 -0.58 1.24 16.70
C LEU A 109 -0.56 -0.15 17.33
N SER A 110 0.07 -1.12 16.67
CA SER A 110 0.24 -2.47 17.22
C SER A 110 1.06 -2.49 18.51
N ALA A 111 2.13 -1.69 18.58
CA ALA A 111 2.98 -1.57 19.77
C ALA A 111 2.26 -0.91 20.93
N VAL A 112 1.55 0.19 20.67
CA VAL A 112 0.74 0.88 21.66
C VAL A 112 -0.32 -0.08 22.23
N SER A 113 -0.98 -0.86 21.37
CA SER A 113 -1.93 -1.89 21.82
C SER A 113 -1.28 -3.00 22.65
N CYS A 114 -0.02 -3.38 22.39
CA CYS A 114 0.70 -4.33 23.24
C CYS A 114 1.15 -3.72 24.58
N PHE A 115 1.67 -2.48 24.59
CA PHE A 115 2.28 -1.85 25.77
C PHE A 115 1.28 -1.29 26.76
N ILE A 116 0.21 -0.62 26.30
CA ILE A 116 -0.77 -0.02 27.21
C ILE A 116 -1.52 -1.11 28.00
N PHE A 117 -1.60 -2.33 27.48
CA PHE A 117 -2.54 -3.34 27.97
C PHE A 117 -1.89 -4.64 28.46
N SER A 118 -0.56 -4.71 28.47
CA SER A 118 0.19 -5.69 29.26
C SER A 118 0.10 -5.30 30.74
N GLU A 119 -0.86 -5.89 31.44
CA GLU A 119 -1.02 -5.97 32.91
C GLU A 119 -1.45 -4.73 33.72
N ASN A 120 -1.39 -3.49 33.20
CA ASN A 120 -1.62 -2.29 34.06
C ASN A 120 -3.00 -1.60 33.94
N PHE A 121 -3.83 -1.94 32.97
CA PHE A 121 -5.16 -1.33 32.81
C PHE A 121 -6.22 -2.43 32.62
N ASN A 122 -7.17 -2.53 33.54
CA ASN A 122 -8.37 -3.40 33.49
C ASN A 122 -9.33 -3.07 32.31
N LEU A 123 -8.84 -2.44 31.24
CA LEU A 123 -9.58 -2.26 30.02
C LEU A 123 -9.45 -3.56 29.22
N ASN A 124 -10.57 -4.27 29.06
CA ASN A 124 -10.71 -5.49 28.27
C ASN A 124 -9.73 -5.53 27.08
N ILE A 125 -8.69 -6.36 27.17
CA ILE A 125 -7.72 -6.66 26.09
C ILE A 125 -8.47 -6.94 24.78
N TYR A 126 -9.64 -7.57 24.89
CA TYR A 126 -10.56 -7.84 23.79
C TYR A 126 -11.02 -6.57 23.06
N LEU A 127 -11.53 -5.57 23.77
CA LEU A 127 -12.06 -4.34 23.14
C LEU A 127 -10.94 -3.58 22.40
N SER A 128 -9.76 -3.46 23.01
CA SER A 128 -8.67 -2.64 22.48
C SER A 128 -7.99 -3.27 21.24
N SER A 129 -7.74 -4.58 21.24
CA SER A 129 -7.18 -5.27 20.06
C SER A 129 -8.18 -5.38 18.90
N VAL A 130 -9.48 -5.34 19.20
CA VAL A 130 -10.57 -5.38 18.21
C VAL A 130 -10.65 -4.00 17.53
N PHE A 131 -10.57 -2.88 18.26
CA PHE A 131 -10.53 -1.52 17.67
C PHE A 131 -9.30 -1.20 16.80
N LEU A 132 -8.22 -1.98 16.87
CA LEU A 132 -7.03 -1.76 16.05
C LEU A 132 -7.29 -2.06 14.56
N VAL A 133 -8.07 -3.10 14.26
CA VAL A 133 -8.37 -3.54 12.89
C VAL A 133 -9.01 -2.44 12.03
N PRO A 134 -10.07 -1.75 12.47
CA PRO A 134 -10.69 -0.69 11.67
C PRO A 134 -9.76 0.51 11.45
N ILE A 135 -8.88 0.83 12.40
CA ILE A 135 -7.89 1.92 12.25
C ILE A 135 -6.86 1.55 11.18
N ILE A 136 -6.34 0.31 11.21
CA ILE A 136 -5.44 -0.20 10.17
C ILE A 136 -6.15 -0.19 8.80
N GLY A 137 -7.44 -0.55 8.76
CA GLY A 137 -8.25 -0.47 7.55
C GLY A 137 -8.38 0.95 6.99
N ILE A 138 -8.63 1.96 7.83
CA ILE A 138 -8.65 3.38 7.42
C ILE A 138 -7.29 3.78 6.84
N LEU A 139 -6.19 3.46 7.53
CA LEU A 139 -4.84 3.79 7.07
C LEU A 139 -4.54 3.12 5.73
N LEU A 140 -4.97 1.86 5.56
CA LEU A 140 -4.82 1.13 4.32
C LEU A 140 -5.60 1.83 3.18
N GLY A 141 -6.85 2.21 3.44
CA GLY A 141 -7.68 2.94 2.49
C GLY A 141 -7.10 4.30 2.10
N PHE A 142 -6.56 5.04 3.05
CA PHE A 142 -5.89 6.32 2.83
C PHE A 142 -4.63 6.16 1.95
N SER A 143 -3.76 5.20 2.27
CA SER A 143 -2.57 4.92 1.48
C SER A 143 -2.89 4.42 0.07
N ALA A 144 -3.93 3.58 -0.07
CA ALA A 144 -4.44 3.15 -1.36
C ALA A 144 -5.01 4.34 -2.17
N MET A 145 -5.77 5.24 -1.54
CA MET A 145 -6.29 6.45 -2.19
C MET A 145 -5.18 7.33 -2.74
N ILE A 146 -4.15 7.64 -1.93
CA ILE A 146 -3.00 8.43 -2.39
C ILE A 146 -2.30 7.70 -3.54
N THR A 147 -2.07 6.40 -3.41
CA THR A 147 -1.47 5.59 -4.48
C THR A 147 -2.27 5.69 -5.77
N GLY A 148 -3.60 5.58 -5.69
CA GLY A 148 -4.50 5.73 -6.83
C GLY A 148 -4.44 7.10 -7.49
N LEU A 149 -4.34 8.18 -6.70
CA LEU A 149 -4.16 9.53 -7.21
C LEU A 149 -2.81 9.71 -7.93
N LEU A 150 -1.74 9.16 -7.35
CA LEU A 150 -0.38 9.21 -7.92
C LEU A 150 -0.30 8.47 -9.26
N VAL A 151 -0.92 7.30 -9.37
CA VAL A 151 -0.96 6.54 -10.63
C VAL A 151 -2.10 6.97 -11.57
N LYS A 152 -2.88 7.99 -11.20
CA LYS A 152 -4.06 8.49 -11.94
C LYS A 152 -5.08 7.38 -12.27
N ASN A 153 -5.27 6.43 -11.36
CA ASN A 153 -6.23 5.35 -11.51
C ASN A 153 -7.41 5.52 -10.53
N LEU A 154 -8.54 5.99 -11.06
CA LEU A 154 -9.75 6.25 -10.28
C LEU A 154 -10.30 4.98 -9.60
N TRP A 155 -10.10 3.79 -10.16
CA TRP A 155 -10.53 2.55 -9.55
C TRP A 155 -9.83 2.30 -8.21
N ILE A 156 -8.52 2.54 -8.15
CA ILE A 156 -7.74 2.40 -6.91
C ILE A 156 -8.20 3.44 -5.88
N VAL A 157 -8.49 4.67 -6.30
CA VAL A 157 -9.01 5.74 -5.44
C VAL A 157 -10.33 5.33 -4.80
N ILE A 158 -11.31 4.94 -5.62
CA ILE A 158 -12.64 4.56 -5.14
C ILE A 158 -12.55 3.32 -4.24
N ALA A 159 -11.81 2.29 -4.66
CA ALA A 159 -11.65 1.09 -3.86
C ALA A 159 -10.90 1.36 -2.54
N GLY A 160 -9.95 2.28 -2.52
CA GLY A 160 -9.27 2.75 -1.31
C GLY A 160 -10.22 3.45 -0.33
N ILE A 161 -11.09 4.35 -0.82
CA ILE A 161 -12.11 5.04 -0.01
C ILE A 161 -13.12 4.03 0.56
N ILE A 162 -13.62 3.12 -0.29
CA ILE A 162 -14.56 2.07 0.13
C ILE A 162 -13.93 1.20 1.21
N ASN A 163 -12.68 0.78 1.05
CA ASN A 163 -12.00 -0.01 2.06
C ASN A 163 -11.76 0.78 3.37
N GLY A 164 -11.28 2.02 3.25
CA GLY A 164 -10.96 2.86 4.40
C GLY A 164 -12.18 3.16 5.27
N LEU A 165 -13.28 3.59 4.65
CA LEU A 165 -14.53 3.89 5.36
C LEU A 165 -15.33 2.62 5.68
N GLY A 166 -15.23 1.60 4.83
CA GLY A 166 -15.92 0.32 4.99
C GLY A 166 -15.37 -0.49 6.15
N SER A 167 -14.09 -0.37 6.50
CA SER A 167 -13.48 -1.15 7.58
C SER A 167 -14.08 -0.84 8.97
N PRO A 168 -14.24 0.44 9.39
CA PRO A 168 -14.99 0.78 10.61
C PRO A 168 -16.46 0.38 10.59
N ILE A 169 -17.12 0.50 9.43
CA ILE A 169 -18.53 0.10 9.30
C ILE A 169 -18.65 -1.41 9.48
N ALA A 170 -17.83 -2.18 8.78
CA ALA A 170 -17.80 -3.64 8.85
C ALA A 170 -17.51 -4.14 10.26
N PHE A 171 -16.60 -3.49 10.97
CA PHE A 171 -16.32 -3.76 12.37
C PHE A 171 -17.54 -3.61 13.30
N GLY A 172 -18.48 -2.72 12.96
CA GLY A 172 -19.73 -2.58 13.72
C GLY A 172 -20.71 -3.74 13.56
N PHE A 173 -20.52 -4.58 12.54
CA PHE A 173 -21.43 -5.70 12.20
C PHE A 173 -20.75 -7.07 12.21
N LEU A 174 -19.42 -7.12 12.14
CA LEU A 174 -18.62 -8.32 12.03
C LEU A 174 -17.61 -8.42 13.17
N ASP A 175 -17.22 -9.65 13.50
CA ASP A 175 -16.12 -9.88 14.43
C ASP A 175 -14.82 -9.24 13.93
N GLY A 176 -13.93 -8.84 14.86
CA GLY A 176 -12.64 -8.23 14.52
C GLY A 176 -11.77 -9.11 13.62
N ALA A 177 -11.86 -10.43 13.78
CA ALA A 177 -11.20 -11.39 12.89
C ALA A 177 -11.76 -11.28 11.46
N ASP A 178 -13.08 -11.35 11.28
CA ASP A 178 -13.70 -11.32 9.95
C ASP A 178 -13.55 -9.95 9.27
N THR A 179 -13.44 -8.87 10.06
CA THR A 179 -13.04 -7.55 9.55
C THR A 179 -11.61 -7.58 8.99
N THR A 180 -10.70 -8.35 9.57
CA THR A 180 -9.33 -8.56 9.05
C THR A 180 -9.34 -9.32 7.73
N LEU A 181 -10.28 -10.25 7.53
CA LEU A 181 -10.46 -10.91 6.23
C LEU A 181 -10.83 -9.91 5.14
N LEU A 182 -11.66 -8.91 5.44
CA LEU A 182 -12.01 -7.86 4.46
C LEU A 182 -10.79 -7.05 4.02
N ILE A 183 -9.82 -6.82 4.90
CA ILE A 183 -8.54 -6.18 4.56
C ILE A 183 -7.77 -6.99 3.51
N SER A 184 -7.82 -8.33 3.61
CA SER A 184 -7.20 -9.22 2.62
C SER A 184 -7.83 -9.05 1.23
N ILE A 185 -9.16 -9.06 1.17
CA ILE A 185 -9.93 -8.89 -0.08
C ILE A 185 -9.67 -7.49 -0.65
N ALA A 186 -9.66 -6.47 0.19
CA ALA A 186 -9.39 -5.11 -0.22
C ALA A 186 -8.00 -4.95 -0.81
N SER A 187 -6.95 -5.53 -0.21
CA SER A 187 -5.59 -5.44 -0.73
C SER A 187 -5.43 -6.13 -2.10
N LEU A 188 -6.18 -7.21 -2.33
CA LEU A 188 -6.22 -7.88 -3.62
C LEU A 188 -6.83 -6.99 -4.71
N ILE A 189 -7.95 -6.33 -4.42
CA ILE A 189 -8.69 -5.49 -5.37
C ILE A 189 -8.00 -4.13 -5.60
N THR A 190 -7.48 -3.51 -4.53
CA THR A 190 -6.94 -2.14 -4.57
C THR A 190 -5.49 -2.07 -5.05
N LEU A 191 -4.67 -3.10 -4.76
CA LEU A 191 -3.22 -3.04 -5.00
C LEU A 191 -2.75 -4.14 -5.92
N LEU A 192 -3.10 -5.39 -5.61
CA LEU A 192 -2.53 -6.54 -6.32
C LEU A 192 -3.00 -6.58 -7.79
N ILE A 193 -4.31 -6.57 -8.01
CA ILE A 193 -4.87 -6.59 -9.38
C ILE A 193 -4.40 -5.38 -10.20
N PRO A 194 -4.53 -4.12 -9.71
CA PRO A 194 -4.06 -2.97 -10.47
C PRO A 194 -2.55 -2.99 -10.71
N GLY A 195 -1.76 -3.45 -9.75
CA GLY A 195 -0.32 -3.62 -9.90
C GLY A 195 0.05 -4.62 -11.00
N ILE A 196 -0.65 -5.76 -11.06
CA ILE A 196 -0.47 -6.76 -12.12
C ILE A 196 -0.87 -6.17 -13.48
N ILE A 197 -2.00 -5.49 -13.58
CA ILE A 197 -2.48 -4.87 -14.83
C ILE A 197 -1.45 -3.86 -15.35
N LEU A 198 -0.95 -2.97 -14.49
CA LEU A 198 0.08 -1.98 -14.85
C LEU A 198 1.36 -2.66 -15.35
N ASN A 199 1.81 -3.74 -14.70
CA ASN A 199 2.99 -4.51 -15.13
C ASN A 199 2.77 -5.32 -16.42
N LEU A 200 1.54 -5.69 -16.76
CA LEU A 200 1.23 -6.37 -18.01
C LEU A 200 1.16 -5.39 -19.18
N GLN A 201 0.59 -4.20 -18.96
CA GLN A 201 0.57 -3.12 -19.95
C GLN A 201 1.99 -2.67 -20.30
N SER A 202 2.85 -2.54 -19.28
CA SER A 202 4.23 -2.13 -19.47
C SER A 202 5.11 -3.12 -20.25
N ARG A 203 4.77 -4.41 -20.25
CA ARG A 203 5.49 -5.45 -21.01
C ARG A 203 5.05 -5.57 -22.47
N LYS A 204 3.85 -5.07 -22.80
CA LYS A 204 3.31 -5.09 -24.16
C LYS A 204 3.80 -3.91 -25.02
N GLU A 205 4.40 -2.89 -24.41
CA GLU A 205 5.02 -1.74 -25.07
C GLU A 205 6.55 -1.85 -25.17
#